data_AF-A0A803NNF2-F1
#
_entry.id   AF-A0A803NNF2-F1
#
_cell.length_a   1.000
_cell.length_b   1.000
_cell.length_c   1.000
_cell.angle_alpha   90.00
_cell.angle_beta   90.00
_cell.angle_gamma   90.00
#
_symmetry.space_group_name_H-M   'P 1'
#
loop_
_entity.id
_entity.type
_entity.pdbx_description
1 polymer ?
#
loop_
_entity_poly.entity_id
_entity_poly.type
_entity_poly.pdbx_seq_one_letter_code
_entity_poly.pdbx_strand_id
1 'polypeptide(L)'
;MLAHQTSSNVVVLSTEAKKDKDMLQYYLDQSLPKVSDQLIRADNELSLELVMGGVLKEAARMAYAYSRAKSIEAKNLATTNTLQREVDASKKEVQDVRNELIEVNKKLLAAKKRVEELTKEMQEMPSTAQLEADNDALSKEVNELKDERESLHTLLSKLEEDVQTRQTREEGLVKEVESLETAALEAAKENPEATTSTVPIDQNTEAPVAQNVGLWPP
;
A
#
# COMPACT_ATOMS: atom_id res chain seq x y z
N MET A 1 -36.55 17.28 -3.65
CA MET A 1 -37.94 17.74 -3.88
C MET A 1 -38.52 18.53 -2.70
N LEU A 2 -38.33 18.12 -1.43
CA LEU A 2 -38.90 18.85 -0.28
C LEU A 2 -38.42 20.32 -0.12
N ALA A 3 -37.13 20.61 -0.32
CA ALA A 3 -36.58 21.96 -0.12
C ALA A 3 -37.16 23.04 -1.07
N HIS A 4 -37.55 22.66 -2.28
CA HIS A 4 -38.19 23.59 -3.22
C HIS A 4 -39.63 23.91 -2.84
N GLN A 5 -40.33 22.96 -2.22
CA GLN A 5 -41.71 23.12 -1.80
C GLN A 5 -41.82 23.99 -0.53
N THR A 6 -40.87 23.85 0.41
CA THR A 6 -40.80 24.69 1.61
C THR A 6 -40.44 26.14 1.28
N SER A 7 -39.49 26.37 0.38
CA SER A 7 -39.11 27.73 -0.08
C SER A 7 -40.27 28.47 -0.77
N SER A 8 -41.01 27.77 -1.65
CA SER A 8 -42.17 28.37 -2.33
C SER A 8 -43.29 28.74 -1.34
N ASN A 9 -43.52 27.90 -0.32
CA ASN A 9 -44.52 28.18 0.72
C ASN A 9 -44.14 29.37 1.61
N VAL A 10 -42.85 29.57 1.93
CA VAL A 10 -42.37 30.72 2.72
C VAL A 10 -42.63 32.04 1.98
N VAL A 11 -42.36 32.07 0.68
CA VAL A 11 -42.55 33.27 -0.14
C VAL A 11 -44.03 33.64 -0.23
N VAL A 12 -44.91 32.65 -0.38
CA VAL A 12 -46.37 32.86 -0.43
C VAL A 12 -46.91 33.34 0.92
N LEU A 13 -46.47 32.74 2.03
CA LEU A 13 -46.91 33.17 3.37
C LEU A 13 -46.40 34.57 3.74
N SER A 14 -45.21 34.95 3.28
CA SER A 14 -44.65 36.28 3.52
C SER A 14 -45.38 37.39 2.74
N THR A 15 -45.83 37.13 1.52
CA THR A 15 -46.59 38.11 0.73
C THR A 15 -48.02 38.27 1.24
N GLU A 16 -48.63 37.19 1.71
CA GLU A 16 -49.96 37.20 2.35
C GLU A 16 -49.93 37.95 3.69
N ALA A 17 -48.91 37.72 4.52
CA ALA A 17 -48.73 38.45 5.79
C ALA A 17 -48.62 39.97 5.57
N LYS A 18 -47.88 40.37 4.52
CA LYS A 18 -47.71 41.77 4.15
C LYS A 18 -49.04 42.40 3.75
N LYS A 19 -49.82 41.72 2.91
CA LYS A 19 -51.15 42.18 2.49
C LYS A 19 -52.10 42.35 3.68
N ASP A 20 -52.13 41.40 4.61
CA ASP A 20 -53.00 41.49 5.79
C ASP A 20 -52.56 42.60 6.76
N LYS A 21 -51.24 42.83 6.90
CA LYS A 21 -50.69 43.97 7.64
C LYS A 21 -51.08 45.30 6.99
N ASP A 22 -50.97 45.41 5.67
CA ASP A 22 -51.33 46.61 4.92
C ASP A 22 -52.85 46.89 5.02
N MET A 23 -53.68 45.83 5.04
CA MET A 23 -55.13 45.94 5.28
C MET A 23 -55.45 46.43 6.70
N LEU A 24 -54.77 45.91 7.72
CA LEU A 24 -54.92 46.41 9.09
C LEU A 24 -54.54 47.89 9.20
N GLN A 25 -53.43 48.27 8.57
CA GLN A 25 -52.97 49.65 8.53
C GLN A 25 -53.98 50.56 7.82
N TYR A 26 -54.58 50.11 6.72
CA TYR A 26 -55.66 50.82 6.03
C TYR A 26 -56.88 51.05 6.94
N TYR A 27 -57.29 50.06 7.72
CA TYR A 27 -58.41 50.21 8.64
C TYR A 27 -58.12 51.22 9.76
N LEU A 28 -56.89 51.18 10.32
CA LEU A 28 -56.40 52.11 11.33
C LEU A 28 -56.31 53.55 10.83
N ASP A 29 -55.67 53.76 9.68
CA ASP A 29 -55.31 55.09 9.20
C ASP A 29 -56.45 55.77 8.43
N GLN A 30 -57.33 55.00 7.77
CA GLN A 30 -58.34 55.56 6.86
C GLN A 30 -59.77 55.29 7.28
N SER A 31 -60.07 54.12 7.84
CA SER A 31 -61.47 53.71 8.05
C SER A 31 -62.00 54.15 9.41
N LEU A 32 -61.20 54.00 10.47
CA LEU A 32 -61.57 54.46 11.81
C LEU A 32 -61.82 55.98 11.89
N PRO A 33 -60.97 56.86 11.33
CA PRO A 33 -61.22 58.30 11.36
C PRO A 33 -62.51 58.70 10.62
N LYS A 34 -62.77 58.10 9.45
CA LYS A 34 -63.99 58.37 8.66
C LYS A 34 -65.27 57.98 9.40
N VAL A 35 -65.25 56.84 10.08
CA VAL A 35 -66.38 56.37 10.88
C VAL A 35 -66.58 57.25 12.12
N SER A 36 -65.50 57.68 12.77
CA SER A 36 -65.55 58.66 13.87
C SER A 36 -66.17 59.98 13.43
N ASP A 37 -65.79 60.50 12.26
CA ASP A 37 -66.32 61.74 11.69
C ASP A 37 -67.81 61.64 11.30
N GLN A 38 -68.29 60.46 10.92
CA GLN A 38 -69.70 60.19 10.63
C GLN A 38 -70.53 60.11 11.91
N LEU A 39 -69.96 59.55 12.99
CA LEU A 39 -70.62 59.46 14.30
C LEU A 39 -70.86 60.85 14.92
N ILE A 40 -69.91 61.78 14.73
CA ILE A 40 -70.03 63.18 15.18
C ILE A 40 -71.14 63.94 14.43
N ARG A 41 -71.46 63.53 13.19
CA ARG A 41 -72.41 64.20 12.30
C ARG A 41 -73.80 63.58 12.25
N ALA A 42 -74.03 62.46 12.92
CA ALA A 42 -75.34 61.82 12.99
C ALA A 42 -76.27 62.67 13.88
N ASP A 43 -77.27 63.32 13.29
CA ASP A 43 -78.17 64.27 13.97
C ASP A 43 -79.55 63.68 14.33
N ASN A 44 -79.81 62.42 13.96
CA ASN A 44 -81.06 61.72 14.24
C ASN A 44 -80.85 60.21 14.47
N GLU A 45 -81.82 59.54 15.10
CA GLU A 45 -81.72 58.13 15.51
C GLU A 45 -81.51 57.16 14.33
N LEU A 46 -82.12 57.42 13.17
CA LEU A 46 -81.99 56.57 11.97
C LEU A 46 -80.58 56.65 11.38
N SER A 47 -80.00 57.86 11.35
CA SER A 47 -78.60 58.10 10.98
C SER A 47 -77.63 57.47 11.98
N LEU A 48 -77.97 57.45 13.27
CA LEU A 48 -77.14 56.85 14.31
C LEU A 48 -77.10 55.31 14.19
N GLU A 49 -78.25 54.66 13.94
CA GLU A 49 -78.32 53.21 13.73
C GLU A 49 -77.49 52.77 12.50
N LEU A 50 -77.59 53.53 11.40
CA LEU A 50 -76.83 53.27 10.19
C LEU A 50 -75.30 53.42 10.41
N VAL A 51 -74.89 54.46 11.15
CA VAL A 51 -73.47 54.66 11.48
C VAL A 51 -72.98 53.55 12.43
N MET A 52 -73.74 53.16 13.45
CA MET A 52 -73.39 52.04 14.33
C MET A 52 -73.26 50.71 13.60
N GLY A 53 -74.16 50.43 12.65
CA GLY A 53 -74.05 49.25 11.77
C GLY A 53 -72.77 49.25 10.94
N GLY A 54 -72.36 50.42 10.44
CA GLY A 54 -71.08 50.62 9.76
C GLY A 54 -69.87 50.37 10.66
N VAL A 55 -69.87 50.91 11.89
CA VAL A 55 -68.82 50.70 12.91
C VAL A 55 -68.64 49.21 13.20
N LEU A 56 -69.74 48.50 13.48
CA LEU A 56 -69.71 47.08 13.83
C LEU A 56 -69.18 46.22 12.66
N LYS A 57 -69.60 46.53 11.43
CA LYS A 57 -69.10 45.85 10.22
C LYS A 57 -67.59 46.03 10.05
N GLU A 58 -67.07 47.22 10.33
CA GLU A 58 -65.65 47.50 10.20
C GLU A 58 -64.82 46.89 11.34
N ALA A 59 -65.34 46.92 12.57
CA ALA A 59 -64.74 46.22 13.70
C ALA A 59 -64.63 44.71 13.45
N ALA A 60 -65.66 44.09 12.87
CA ALA A 60 -65.62 42.68 12.49
C ALA A 60 -64.54 42.38 11.42
N ARG A 61 -64.38 43.27 10.43
CA ARG A 61 -63.32 43.15 9.41
C ARG A 61 -61.93 43.29 9.98
N MET A 62 -61.72 44.25 10.89
CA MET A 62 -60.45 44.43 11.60
C MET A 62 -60.11 43.20 12.46
N ALA A 63 -61.07 42.69 13.23
CA ALA A 63 -60.87 41.50 14.06
C ALA A 63 -60.49 40.27 13.22
N TYR A 64 -61.12 40.10 12.05
CA TYR A 64 -60.78 39.04 11.10
C TYR A 64 -59.37 39.21 10.53
N ALA A 65 -59.03 40.40 10.02
CA ALA A 65 -57.70 40.69 9.49
C ALA A 65 -56.60 40.49 10.54
N TYR A 66 -56.86 40.91 11.79
CA TYR A 66 -55.95 40.72 12.91
C TYR A 66 -55.72 39.24 13.22
N SER A 67 -56.80 38.46 13.29
CA SER A 67 -56.73 37.02 13.55
C SER A 67 -55.96 36.29 12.44
N ARG A 68 -56.18 36.68 11.17
CA ARG A 68 -55.49 36.13 10.01
C ARG A 68 -53.99 36.46 10.03
N ALA A 69 -53.63 37.72 10.26
CA ALA A 69 -52.24 38.16 10.37
C ALA A 69 -51.50 37.41 11.48
N LYS A 70 -52.11 37.28 12.66
CA LYS A 70 -51.54 36.54 13.80
C LYS A 70 -51.36 35.04 13.49
N SER A 71 -52.30 34.44 12.77
CA SER A 71 -52.16 33.06 12.31
C SER A 71 -51.01 32.88 11.32
N ILE A 72 -50.82 33.84 10.41
CA ILE A 72 -49.73 33.78 9.43
C ILE A 72 -48.37 33.98 10.13
N GLU A 73 -48.28 34.88 11.11
CA GLU A 73 -47.07 35.06 11.91
C GLU A 73 -46.65 33.78 12.62
N ALA A 74 -47.60 33.08 13.25
CA ALA A 74 -47.33 31.78 13.88
C ALA A 74 -46.85 30.71 12.87
N LYS A 75 -47.44 30.68 11.66
CA LYS A 75 -47.01 29.78 10.58
C LYS A 75 -45.61 30.13 10.07
N ASN A 76 -45.31 31.41 9.91
CA ASN A 76 -43.98 31.87 9.50
C ASN A 76 -42.93 31.49 10.53
N LEU A 77 -43.20 31.70 11.82
CA LEU A 77 -42.31 31.31 12.91
C LEU A 77 -42.05 29.79 12.92
N ALA A 78 -43.09 28.97 12.76
CA ALA A 78 -42.95 27.52 12.67
C ALA A 78 -42.09 27.11 11.45
N THR A 79 -42.29 27.77 10.32
CA THR A 79 -41.53 27.49 9.10
C THR A 79 -40.06 27.89 9.24
N THR A 80 -39.78 29.07 9.82
CA THR A 80 -38.42 29.53 10.13
C THR A 80 -37.70 28.55 11.06
N ASN A 81 -38.37 28.08 12.12
CA ASN A 81 -37.78 27.10 13.03
C ASN A 81 -37.45 25.76 12.34
N THR A 82 -38.31 25.31 11.42
CA THR A 82 -38.04 24.11 10.62
C THR A 82 -36.85 24.30 9.69
N LEU A 83 -36.81 25.42 8.96
CA LEU A 83 -35.68 25.74 8.08
C LEU A 83 -34.36 25.85 8.84
N GLN A 84 -34.37 26.43 10.04
CA GLN A 84 -33.18 26.52 10.87
C GLN A 84 -32.65 25.12 11.23
N ARG A 85 -33.53 24.19 11.60
CA ARG A 85 -33.14 22.80 11.88
C ARG A 85 -32.59 22.08 10.65
N GLU A 86 -33.20 22.30 9.49
CA GLU A 86 -32.71 21.74 8.22
C GLU A 86 -31.31 22.29 7.86
N VAL A 87 -31.09 23.59 8.07
CA VAL A 87 -29.76 24.23 7.88
C VAL A 87 -28.73 23.64 8.83
N ASP A 88 -29.07 23.48 10.12
CA ASP A 88 -28.16 22.92 11.11
C ASP A 88 -27.82 21.44 10.81
N ALA A 89 -28.81 20.66 10.38
CA ALA A 89 -28.60 19.28 9.93
C ALA A 89 -27.72 19.21 8.69
N SER A 90 -28.00 20.03 7.67
CA SER A 90 -27.19 20.08 6.44
C SER A 90 -25.76 20.53 6.71
N LYS A 91 -25.56 21.50 7.62
CA LYS A 91 -24.21 21.93 8.05
C LYS A 91 -23.43 20.78 8.68
N LYS A 92 -24.09 19.96 9.50
CA LYS A 92 -23.48 18.76 10.09
C LYS A 92 -23.11 17.74 9.02
N GLU A 93 -24.01 17.42 8.09
CA GLU A 93 -23.74 16.49 6.99
C GLU A 93 -22.56 16.95 6.13
N VAL A 94 -22.49 18.25 5.80
CA VAL A 94 -21.36 18.84 5.06
C VAL A 94 -20.04 18.68 5.82
N GLN A 95 -20.07 18.84 7.15
CA GLN A 95 -18.89 18.67 7.98
C GLN A 95 -18.44 17.20 8.04
N ASP A 96 -19.38 16.26 8.14
CA ASP A 96 -19.10 14.83 8.14
C ASP A 96 -18.48 14.39 6.80
N VAL A 97 -19.09 14.79 5.67
CA VAL A 97 -18.54 14.53 4.32
C VAL A 97 -17.15 15.13 4.15
N ARG A 98 -16.90 16.34 4.68
CA ARG A 98 -15.57 16.96 4.63
C ARG A 98 -14.53 16.13 5.39
N ASN A 99 -14.89 15.57 6.54
CA ASN A 99 -14.00 14.73 7.33
C ASN A 99 -13.69 13.41 6.60
N GLU A 100 -14.71 12.76 6.03
CA GLU A 100 -14.54 11.56 5.21
C GLU A 100 -13.62 11.83 4.01
N LEU A 101 -13.80 12.95 3.32
CA LEU A 101 -12.96 13.35 2.19
C LEU A 101 -11.49 13.51 2.61
N ILE A 102 -11.22 14.10 3.78
CA ILE A 102 -9.86 14.24 4.32
C ILE A 102 -9.26 12.84 4.59
N GLU A 103 -10.03 11.92 5.15
CA GLU A 103 -9.55 10.56 5.43
C GLU A 103 -9.27 9.77 4.16
N VAL A 104 -10.17 9.83 3.18
CA VAL A 104 -10.00 9.21 1.86
C VAL A 104 -8.76 9.75 1.17
N ASN A 105 -8.51 11.07 1.23
CA ASN A 105 -7.32 11.66 0.63
C ASN A 105 -6.02 11.17 1.30
N LYS A 106 -6.03 10.97 2.63
CA LYS A 106 -4.88 10.36 3.33
C LYS A 106 -4.63 8.92 2.86
N LYS A 107 -5.68 8.11 2.73
CA LYS A 107 -5.58 6.73 2.22
C LYS A 107 -5.07 6.69 0.78
N LEU A 108 -5.52 7.62 -0.07
CA LEU A 108 -5.07 7.74 -1.45
C LEU A 108 -3.57 8.05 -1.54
N LEU A 109 -3.07 9.01 -0.74
CA LEU A 109 -1.64 9.33 -0.70
C LEU A 109 -0.79 8.15 -0.22
N ALA A 110 -1.26 7.43 0.81
CA ALA A 110 -0.58 6.23 1.28
C ALA A 110 -0.55 5.12 0.22
N ALA A 111 -1.67 4.88 -0.47
CA ALA A 111 -1.75 3.91 -1.56
C ALA A 111 -0.82 4.28 -2.72
N LYS A 112 -0.77 5.57 -3.10
CA LYS A 112 0.14 6.06 -4.14
C LYS A 112 1.60 5.77 -3.79
N LYS A 113 2.00 6.06 -2.54
CA LYS A 113 3.36 5.77 -2.06
C LYS A 113 3.68 4.27 -2.13
N ARG A 114 2.74 3.41 -1.69
CA ARG A 114 2.89 1.96 -1.77
C ARG A 114 3.07 1.46 -3.21
N VAL A 115 2.32 2.03 -4.15
CA VAL A 115 2.45 1.69 -5.59
C VAL A 115 3.81 2.10 -6.13
N GLU A 116 4.32 3.28 -5.75
CA GLU A 116 5.66 3.73 -6.13
C GLU A 116 6.76 2.82 -5.57
N GLU A 117 6.64 2.40 -4.30
CA GLU A 117 7.55 1.44 -3.67
C GLU A 117 7.54 0.09 -4.39
N LEU A 118 6.35 -0.49 -4.62
CA LEU A 118 6.20 -1.78 -5.33
C LEU A 118 6.72 -1.71 -6.77
N THR A 119 6.54 -0.57 -7.45
CA THR A 119 7.06 -0.38 -8.80
C THR A 119 8.59 -0.43 -8.82
N LYS A 120 9.25 0.17 -7.81
CA LYS A 120 10.72 0.10 -7.68
C LYS A 120 11.18 -1.32 -7.38
N GLU A 121 10.54 -2.00 -6.41
CA GLU A 121 10.86 -3.39 -6.08
C GLU A 121 10.74 -4.30 -7.33
N MET A 122 9.71 -4.09 -8.17
CA MET A 122 9.57 -4.83 -9.42
C MET A 122 10.64 -4.53 -10.46
N GLN A 123 11.18 -3.31 -10.50
CA GLN A 123 12.28 -2.95 -11.40
C GLN A 123 13.63 -3.47 -10.93
N GLU A 124 13.81 -3.64 -9.62
CA GLU A 124 15.04 -4.18 -9.01
C GLU A 124 15.09 -5.71 -9.06
N MET A 125 13.96 -6.39 -9.24
CA MET A 125 13.93 -7.84 -9.38
C MET A 125 14.71 -8.28 -10.64
N PRO A 126 15.54 -9.35 -10.53
CA PRO A 126 16.19 -9.94 -11.69
C PRO A 126 15.15 -10.30 -12.74
N SER A 127 15.45 -9.98 -14.01
CA SER A 127 14.59 -10.44 -15.09
C SER A 127 14.65 -11.96 -15.20
N THR A 128 13.58 -12.57 -15.68
CA THR A 128 13.56 -14.01 -15.97
C THR A 128 14.67 -14.42 -16.92
N ALA A 129 15.02 -13.55 -17.87
CA ALA A 129 16.13 -13.77 -18.81
C ALA A 129 17.49 -13.79 -18.09
N GLN A 130 17.69 -12.95 -17.07
CA GLN A 130 18.92 -12.98 -16.26
C GLN A 130 19.02 -14.30 -15.49
N LEU A 131 17.93 -14.72 -14.83
CA LEU A 131 17.90 -15.99 -14.10
C LEU A 131 18.11 -17.21 -15.01
N GLU A 132 17.58 -17.16 -16.23
CA GLU A 132 17.78 -18.20 -17.23
C GLU A 132 19.24 -18.26 -17.69
N ALA A 133 19.87 -17.10 -17.96
CA ALA A 133 21.28 -17.02 -18.29
C ALA A 133 22.19 -17.52 -17.15
N ASP A 134 21.89 -17.16 -15.90
CA ASP A 134 22.62 -17.63 -14.73
C ASP A 134 22.49 -19.16 -14.57
N ASN A 135 21.30 -19.70 -14.81
CA ASN A 135 21.04 -21.14 -14.75
C ASN A 135 21.77 -21.91 -15.86
N ASP A 136 21.79 -21.37 -17.09
CA ASP A 136 22.54 -21.96 -18.21
C ASP A 136 24.05 -21.96 -17.93
N ALA A 137 24.57 -20.87 -17.36
CA ALA A 137 25.97 -20.76 -16.96
C ALA A 137 26.34 -21.81 -15.90
N LEU A 138 25.53 -21.93 -14.84
CA LEU A 138 25.72 -22.95 -13.80
C LEU A 138 25.61 -24.37 -14.36
N SER A 139 24.65 -24.61 -15.26
CA SER A 139 24.48 -25.93 -15.87
C SER A 139 25.68 -26.31 -16.74
N LYS A 140 26.33 -25.33 -17.38
CA LYS A 140 27.58 -25.55 -18.12
C LYS A 140 28.73 -25.89 -17.18
N GLU A 141 28.92 -25.10 -16.11
CA GLU A 141 29.97 -25.33 -15.10
C GLU A 141 29.86 -26.73 -14.47
N VAL A 142 28.64 -27.17 -14.15
CA VAL A 142 28.39 -28.52 -13.61
C VAL A 142 28.81 -29.61 -14.57
N ASN A 143 28.59 -29.44 -15.88
CA ASN A 143 29.01 -30.42 -16.88
C ASN A 143 30.54 -30.45 -17.03
N GLU A 144 31.19 -29.29 -17.04
CA GLU A 144 32.67 -29.20 -17.11
C GLU A 144 33.32 -29.89 -15.89
N LEU A 145 32.81 -29.62 -14.68
CA LEU A 145 33.29 -30.29 -13.46
C LEU A 145 33.04 -31.81 -13.47
N LYS A 146 31.93 -32.25 -14.08
CA LYS A 146 31.63 -33.67 -14.22
C LYS A 146 32.62 -34.37 -15.15
N ASP A 147 32.95 -33.74 -16.27
CA ASP A 147 33.94 -34.26 -17.23
C ASP A 147 35.34 -34.31 -16.60
N GLU A 148 35.73 -33.26 -15.86
CA GLU A 148 37.00 -33.23 -15.13
C GLU A 148 37.08 -34.36 -14.09
N ARG A 149 36.02 -34.57 -13.32
CA ARG A 149 35.93 -35.68 -12.36
C ARG A 149 36.08 -37.04 -13.05
N GLU A 150 35.47 -37.25 -14.21
CA GLU A 150 35.59 -38.50 -14.97
C GLU A 150 37.01 -38.72 -15.50
N SER A 151 37.68 -37.65 -15.95
CA SER A 151 39.10 -37.67 -16.33
C SER A 151 40.00 -38.04 -15.14
N LEU A 152 39.80 -37.40 -13.99
CA LEU A 152 40.54 -37.69 -12.76
C LEU A 152 40.34 -39.13 -12.29
N HIS A 153 39.11 -39.65 -12.35
CA HIS A 153 38.81 -41.03 -12.00
C HIS A 153 39.57 -42.02 -12.90
N THR A 154 39.65 -41.73 -14.20
CA THR A 154 40.40 -42.54 -15.16
C THR A 154 41.91 -42.53 -14.86
N LEU A 155 42.45 -41.36 -14.51
CA LEU A 155 43.86 -41.21 -14.17
C LEU A 155 44.20 -41.94 -12.86
N LEU A 156 43.32 -41.85 -11.87
CA LEU A 156 43.45 -42.56 -10.59
C LEU A 156 43.44 -44.08 -10.79
N SER A 157 42.55 -44.61 -11.63
CA SER A 157 42.50 -46.05 -11.94
C SER A 157 43.81 -46.55 -12.58
N LYS A 158 44.41 -45.77 -13.49
CA LYS A 158 45.72 -46.11 -14.09
C LYS A 158 46.86 -46.07 -13.08
N LEU A 159 46.84 -45.07 -12.19
CA LEU A 159 47.85 -44.95 -11.13
C LEU A 159 47.77 -46.14 -10.16
N GLU A 160 46.56 -46.59 -9.81
CA GLU A 160 46.37 -47.80 -9.00
C GLU A 160 46.95 -49.04 -9.69
N GLU A 161 46.74 -49.22 -11.00
CA GLU A 161 47.35 -50.31 -11.78
C GLU A 161 48.89 -50.22 -11.81
N ASP A 162 49.44 -49.03 -12.06
CA ASP A 162 50.88 -48.79 -12.06
C ASP A 162 51.52 -49.07 -10.68
N VAL A 163 50.85 -48.71 -9.59
CA VAL A 163 51.30 -49.02 -8.22
C VAL A 163 51.30 -50.53 -8.01
N GLN A 164 50.25 -51.23 -8.41
CA GLN A 164 50.14 -52.69 -8.25
C GLN A 164 51.22 -53.45 -9.04
N THR A 165 51.51 -53.00 -10.27
CA THR A 165 52.56 -53.60 -11.10
C THR A 165 53.95 -53.36 -10.52
N ARG A 166 54.23 -52.14 -10.03
CA ARG A 166 55.49 -51.82 -9.34
C ARG A 166 55.67 -52.64 -8.07
N GLN A 167 54.61 -52.79 -7.27
CA GLN A 167 54.64 -53.61 -6.06
C GLN A 167 54.97 -55.07 -6.38
N THR A 168 54.35 -55.64 -7.40
CA THR A 168 54.64 -57.03 -7.85
C THR A 168 56.09 -57.18 -8.32
N ARG A 169 56.63 -56.18 -9.03
CA ARG A 169 58.03 -56.17 -9.49
C ARG A 169 59.00 -56.05 -8.32
N GLU A 170 58.71 -55.20 -7.35
CA GLU A 170 59.51 -55.03 -6.14
C GLU A 170 59.58 -56.34 -5.35
N GLU A 171 58.44 -57.01 -5.13
CA GLU A 171 58.41 -58.33 -4.50
C GLU A 171 59.27 -59.38 -5.26
N GLY A 172 59.29 -59.31 -6.60
CA GLY A 172 60.13 -60.17 -7.43
C GLY A 172 61.62 -59.88 -7.27
N LEU A 173 62.01 -58.60 -7.29
CA LEU A 173 63.41 -58.17 -7.10
C LEU A 173 63.91 -58.50 -5.70
N VAL A 174 63.08 -58.36 -4.67
CA VAL A 174 63.41 -58.75 -3.29
C VAL A 174 63.79 -60.24 -3.24
N LYS A 175 62.98 -61.11 -3.86
CA LYS A 175 63.29 -62.56 -3.94
C LYS A 175 64.58 -62.84 -4.71
N GLU A 176 64.84 -62.11 -5.79
CA GLU A 176 66.06 -62.28 -6.58
C GLU A 176 67.30 -61.86 -5.78
N VAL A 177 67.23 -60.73 -5.07
CA VAL A 177 68.30 -60.26 -4.16
C VAL A 177 68.55 -61.29 -3.05
N GLU A 178 67.50 -61.81 -2.40
CA GLU A 178 67.64 -62.86 -1.38
C GLU A 178 68.34 -64.10 -1.95
N SER A 179 67.96 -64.54 -3.16
CA SER A 179 68.60 -65.68 -3.81
C SER A 179 70.08 -65.44 -4.13
N LEU A 180 70.43 -64.25 -4.64
CA LEU A 180 71.81 -63.87 -4.94
C LEU A 180 72.65 -63.75 -3.65
N GLU A 181 72.07 -63.22 -2.57
CA GLU A 181 72.73 -63.14 -1.27
C GLU A 181 73.04 -64.53 -0.72
N THR A 182 72.09 -65.47 -0.81
CA THR A 182 72.35 -66.87 -0.42
C THR A 182 73.43 -67.54 -1.28
N ALA A 183 73.40 -67.34 -2.60
CA ALA A 183 74.41 -67.88 -3.52
C ALA A 183 75.81 -67.29 -3.27
N ALA A 184 75.90 -65.99 -3.01
CA ALA A 184 77.16 -65.32 -2.67
C ALA A 184 77.74 -65.86 -1.34
N LEU A 185 76.89 -66.12 -0.34
CA LEU A 185 77.31 -66.73 0.92
C LEU A 185 77.80 -68.18 0.74
N GLU A 186 77.24 -68.95 -0.19
CA GLU A 186 77.74 -70.28 -0.53
C GLU A 186 79.07 -70.23 -1.29
N ALA A 187 79.21 -69.35 -2.29
CA ALA A 187 80.44 -69.16 -3.04
C ALA A 187 81.61 -68.71 -2.13
N ALA A 188 81.35 -67.85 -1.14
CA ALA A 188 82.32 -67.45 -0.13
C ALA A 188 82.80 -68.59 0.78
N LYS A 189 82.01 -69.67 0.91
CA LYS A 189 82.41 -70.88 1.65
C LYS A 189 83.25 -71.84 0.80
N GLU A 190 83.09 -71.83 -0.53
CA GLU A 190 83.84 -72.70 -1.46
C GLU A 190 85.19 -72.11 -1.93
N ASN A 191 85.44 -70.80 -1.76
CA ASN A 191 86.76 -70.19 -2.04
C ASN A 191 87.14 -69.07 -1.03
N PRO A 192 88.03 -69.32 -0.05
CA PRO A 192 88.41 -68.33 0.95
C PRO A 192 89.47 -67.29 0.52
N GLU A 193 90.04 -67.36 -0.70
CA GLU A 193 91.09 -66.42 -1.15
C GLU A 193 90.62 -65.52 -2.31
N ALA A 194 89.82 -64.50 -2.00
CA ALA A 194 89.72 -63.25 -2.78
C ALA A 194 89.00 -62.14 -2.00
N THR A 195 89.45 -61.83 -0.79
CA THR A 195 89.02 -60.61 -0.08
C THR A 195 90.16 -59.60 -0.05
N THR A 196 90.33 -58.84 -1.14
CA THR A 196 90.77 -57.44 -1.11
C THR A 196 90.56 -56.80 -2.48
N SER A 197 89.44 -56.11 -2.65
CA SER A 197 89.41 -54.89 -3.46
C SER A 197 88.25 -54.03 -3.01
N THR A 198 88.50 -53.28 -1.94
CA THR A 198 87.78 -52.05 -1.62
C THR A 198 87.90 -51.10 -2.81
N VAL A 199 86.84 -51.00 -3.60
CA VAL A 199 86.63 -49.86 -4.49
C VAL A 199 86.04 -48.73 -3.64
N PRO A 200 86.66 -47.54 -3.61
CA PRO A 200 86.08 -46.42 -2.89
C PRO A 200 84.84 -45.95 -3.65
N ILE A 201 83.69 -46.02 -3.01
CA ILE A 201 82.47 -45.35 -3.49
C ILE A 201 82.68 -43.87 -3.20
N ASP A 202 82.93 -43.12 -4.27
CA ASP A 202 82.97 -41.67 -4.31
C ASP A 202 81.58 -41.15 -3.89
N GLN A 203 81.52 -40.51 -2.73
CA GLN A 203 80.35 -39.81 -2.23
C GLN A 203 80.23 -38.47 -2.96
N ASN A 204 79.80 -38.48 -4.23
CA ASN A 204 79.38 -37.24 -4.88
C ASN A 204 78.53 -37.49 -6.13
N THR A 205 77.23 -37.64 -5.95
CA THR A 205 76.27 -37.13 -6.93
C THR A 205 74.99 -36.75 -6.18
N GLU A 206 74.89 -35.47 -5.82
CA GLU A 206 73.65 -34.83 -5.39
C GLU A 206 72.56 -35.08 -6.43
N ALA A 207 71.47 -35.71 -6.02
CA ALA A 207 70.22 -35.64 -6.76
C ALA A 207 69.64 -34.23 -6.57
N PRO A 208 69.22 -33.52 -7.64
CA PRO A 208 68.56 -32.24 -7.46
C PRO A 208 67.20 -32.45 -6.77
N VAL A 209 67.06 -31.82 -5.61
CA VAL A 209 65.79 -31.66 -4.89
C VAL A 209 64.84 -30.89 -5.80
N ALA A 210 63.86 -31.57 -6.38
CA ALA A 210 62.72 -30.92 -7.02
C ALA A 210 61.88 -30.26 -5.92
N GLN A 211 62.08 -28.95 -5.74
CA GLN A 211 61.18 -28.10 -4.97
C GLN A 211 59.81 -28.09 -5.66
N ASN A 212 58.88 -28.86 -5.10
CA ASN A 212 57.48 -28.79 -5.45
C ASN A 212 56.88 -27.53 -4.80
N VAL A 213 56.97 -26.40 -5.51
CA VAL A 213 56.26 -25.17 -5.13
C VAL A 213 54.87 -25.26 -5.74
N GLY A 214 53.91 -25.71 -4.92
CA GLY A 214 52.49 -25.64 -5.25
C GLY A 214 52.08 -24.18 -5.40
N LEU A 215 51.78 -23.77 -6.64
CA LEU A 215 50.93 -22.63 -6.93
C LEU A 215 49.56 -23.17 -7.34
N TRP A 216 48.57 -23.02 -6.45
CA TRP A 216 47.16 -23.01 -6.83
C TRP A 216 46.79 -21.61 -7.34
N PRO A 217 46.02 -21.47 -8.43
CA PRO A 217 45.36 -20.21 -8.77
C PRO A 217 44.01 -20.06 -8.05
N PRO A 218 43.48 -18.82 -7.99
CA PRO A 218 42.34 -18.42 -7.15
C PRO A 218 40.98 -18.99 -7.60
#